data_AF-A0A809ZAL6-F1
#
_entry.id   AF-A0A809ZAL6-F1
#
_cell.length_a   1.000
_cell.length_b   1.000
_cell.length_c   1.000
_cell.angle_alpha   90.00
_cell.angle_beta   90.00
_cell.angle_gamma   90.00
#
_symmetry.space_group_name_H-M   'P 1'
#
loop_
_entity.id
_entity.type
_entity.pdbx_description
1 polymer ?
#
loop_
_entity_poly.entity_id
_entity_poly.type
_entity_poly.pdbx_seq_one_letter_code
_entity_poly.pdbx_strand_id
1 'polypeptide(L)'
;MARRFDQIYRVKPRDNLGDPEYWNRRFDDIDRRVSSNEDELDAIDGLTAYIEGLALNRLDLVLAPALDKIALVSEQGFLLAHSNSEVTLDVNTTQVFAIPDLAERELFAPSPFVTIVRKGSQTDYAFAELVEWDRDAGQLTLLPRAIFGNPGPFIDWEIYVGTAIQQAVIDTLAQCEAARDLALQYKANTAADAASTAADRTAVGLMKGDTLAARDLAQSYAAAAQTWDPSLYYSKVTVDATFVAFGVAQGLSAAQQDQARKNIGILQQQAIASGVNWNTIIAPGTYYSTVPNNTNAPASGYWYLSVESYGSSPTHYAVQRAIQLDTNTAVIMYIRVFASDIWTPWRRVMMGVNNLSDVDNAAQARANIGAQATLGYTPANKAGDAFTGNVSTSGSFIATGYVWSYGGVCYLNSGGTAYIQAQGGGSYYLGSGGVIWHTGNINPVISMRAVYAGDYTGSSITEPFGGSAVCTCAIMGASRYRYHQYQLASGGWFNFTEVT
;
A
#
# COMPACT_ATOMS: atom_id res chain seq x y z
N MET A 1 30.94 54.94 -83.23
CA MET A 1 32.22 55.69 -83.10
C MET A 1 32.65 56.31 -84.44
N ALA A 2 33.64 57.23 -84.48
CA ALA A 2 34.24 57.65 -85.74
C ALA A 2 35.05 56.50 -86.35
N ARG A 3 34.88 56.21 -87.65
CA ARG A 3 35.43 55.02 -88.31
C ARG A 3 36.96 55.09 -88.42
N ARG A 4 37.67 54.01 -88.06
CA ARG A 4 39.14 53.99 -88.09
C ARG A 4 39.68 54.05 -89.52
N PHE A 5 38.88 53.66 -90.52
CA PHE A 5 39.20 53.84 -91.93
C PHE A 5 39.57 55.29 -92.26
N ASP A 6 38.73 56.26 -91.87
CA ASP A 6 38.94 57.67 -92.20
C ASP A 6 40.11 58.30 -91.44
N GLN A 7 40.50 57.70 -90.31
CA GLN A 7 41.51 58.24 -89.41
C GLN A 7 42.90 57.62 -89.61
N ILE A 8 42.98 56.32 -89.90
CA ILE A 8 44.22 55.53 -89.84
C ILE A 8 44.46 54.71 -91.11
N TYR A 9 43.44 54.09 -91.69
CA TYR A 9 43.64 53.09 -92.76
C TYR A 9 43.50 53.61 -94.19
N ARG A 10 43.07 54.85 -94.39
CA ARG A 10 42.92 55.44 -95.72
C ARG A 10 44.27 55.67 -96.39
N VAL A 11 44.55 54.91 -97.44
CA VAL A 11 45.75 55.02 -98.28
C VAL A 11 45.64 56.29 -99.14
N LYS A 12 46.61 57.18 -99.01
CA LYS A 12 46.70 58.44 -99.76
C LYS A 12 47.55 58.26 -101.01
N PRO A 13 47.35 59.07 -102.06
CA PRO A 13 48.26 59.11 -103.19
C PRO A 13 49.68 59.45 -102.67
N ARG A 14 50.63 58.53 -102.87
CA ARG A 14 52.07 58.54 -102.44
C ARG A 14 52.45 57.69 -101.22
N ASP A 15 51.54 56.93 -100.62
CA ASP A 15 51.90 56.02 -99.51
C ASP A 15 52.68 54.76 -99.96
N ASN A 16 53.07 54.67 -101.24
CA ASN A 16 53.91 53.63 -101.84
C ASN A 16 53.38 52.18 -101.70
N LEU A 17 52.08 52.02 -101.44
CA LEU A 17 51.41 50.74 -101.22
C LEU A 17 50.63 50.22 -102.44
N GLY A 18 50.78 50.84 -103.62
CA GLY A 18 50.05 50.49 -104.85
C GLY A 18 48.86 51.40 -105.11
N ASP A 19 47.88 50.92 -105.89
CA ASP A 19 46.69 51.69 -106.27
C ASP A 19 45.80 51.97 -105.04
N PRO A 20 45.62 53.25 -104.66
CA PRO A 20 44.79 53.62 -103.52
C PRO A 20 43.35 53.13 -103.64
N GLU A 21 42.75 53.06 -104.84
CA GLU A 21 41.35 52.62 -104.99
C GLU A 21 41.18 51.14 -104.64
N TYR A 22 42.14 50.30 -105.04
CA TYR A 22 42.12 48.87 -104.74
C TYR A 22 42.16 48.60 -103.23
N TRP A 23 43.04 49.30 -102.51
CA TRP A 23 43.21 49.12 -101.06
C TRP A 23 42.13 49.78 -100.24
N ASN A 24 41.74 51.01 -100.59
CA ASN A 24 40.73 51.76 -99.83
C ASN A 24 39.37 51.05 -99.84
N ARG A 25 38.99 50.40 -100.95
CA ARG A 25 37.75 49.62 -101.01
C ARG A 25 37.76 48.42 -100.06
N ARG A 26 38.89 47.74 -99.92
CA ARG A 26 39.04 46.58 -99.02
C ARG A 26 39.15 47.02 -97.57
N PHE A 27 39.89 48.08 -97.28
CA PHE A 27 40.00 48.60 -95.93
C PHE A 27 38.69 49.23 -95.44
N ASP A 28 37.93 49.91 -96.28
CA ASP A 28 36.58 50.37 -95.91
C ASP A 28 35.65 49.20 -95.60
N ASP A 29 35.64 48.14 -96.42
CA ASP A 29 34.81 46.95 -96.17
C ASP A 29 35.19 46.23 -94.86
N ILE A 30 36.49 46.02 -94.63
CA ILE A 30 36.99 45.42 -93.38
C ILE A 30 36.62 46.29 -92.19
N ASP A 31 36.83 47.60 -92.27
CA ASP A 31 36.50 48.54 -91.21
C ASP A 31 34.99 48.63 -90.95
N ARG A 32 34.13 48.48 -91.97
CA ARG A 32 32.67 48.44 -91.78
C ARG A 32 32.29 47.25 -90.93
N ARG A 33 32.85 46.08 -91.25
CA ARG A 33 32.58 44.83 -90.52
C ARG A 33 33.13 44.88 -89.10
N VAL A 34 34.34 45.42 -88.92
CA VAL A 34 34.95 45.58 -87.59
C VAL A 34 34.18 46.60 -86.75
N SER A 35 33.82 47.77 -87.30
CA SER A 35 33.05 48.79 -86.58
C SER A 35 31.65 48.27 -86.19
N SER A 36 31.00 47.51 -87.07
CA SER A 36 29.71 46.88 -86.75
C SER A 36 29.86 45.89 -85.57
N ASN A 37 30.91 45.08 -85.56
CA ASN A 37 31.17 44.16 -84.46
C ASN A 37 31.56 44.89 -83.16
N GLU A 38 32.32 45.99 -83.24
CA GLU A 38 32.67 46.82 -82.07
C GLU A 38 31.41 47.49 -81.48
N ASP A 39 30.51 48.03 -82.32
CA ASP A 39 29.24 48.60 -81.86
C ASP A 39 28.30 47.53 -81.28
N GLU A 40 28.30 46.29 -81.84
CA GLU A 40 27.57 45.15 -81.28
C GLU A 40 28.13 44.69 -79.92
N LEU A 41 29.46 44.69 -79.74
CA LEU A 41 30.11 44.39 -78.47
C LEU A 41 29.77 45.43 -77.40
N ASP A 42 29.82 46.71 -77.73
CA ASP A 42 29.39 47.79 -76.82
C ASP A 42 27.92 47.62 -76.40
N ALA A 43 27.06 47.18 -77.33
CA ALA A 43 25.66 46.89 -77.04
C ALA A 43 25.49 45.67 -76.11
N ILE A 44 26.34 44.65 -76.25
CA ILE A 44 26.39 43.47 -75.37
C ILE A 44 26.86 43.86 -73.97
N ASP A 45 27.87 44.71 -73.84
CA ASP A 45 28.35 45.22 -72.54
C ASP A 45 27.27 46.05 -71.85
N GLY A 46 26.56 46.90 -72.60
CA GLY A 46 25.40 47.65 -72.10
C GLY A 46 24.24 46.74 -71.64
N LEU A 47 23.95 45.68 -72.39
CA LEU A 47 22.96 44.67 -72.01
C LEU A 47 23.39 43.91 -70.74
N THR A 48 24.67 43.60 -70.61
CA THR A 48 25.24 42.90 -69.46
C THR A 48 25.10 43.75 -68.20
N ALA A 49 25.47 45.04 -68.26
CA ALA A 49 25.27 45.98 -67.16
C ALA A 49 23.80 46.15 -66.77
N TYR A 50 22.89 46.13 -67.74
CA TYR A 50 21.44 46.16 -67.49
C TYR A 50 20.94 44.89 -66.80
N ILE A 51 21.37 43.71 -67.26
CA ILE A 51 21.01 42.43 -66.67
C ILE A 51 21.56 42.32 -65.25
N GLU A 52 22.80 42.72 -65.01
CA GLU A 52 23.41 42.76 -63.68
C GLU A 52 22.65 43.71 -62.75
N GLY A 53 22.30 44.92 -63.20
CA GLY A 53 21.50 45.86 -62.42
C GLY A 53 20.10 45.32 -62.08
N LEU A 54 19.44 44.66 -63.04
CA LEU A 54 18.14 44.03 -62.82
C LEU A 54 18.24 42.83 -61.87
N ALA A 55 19.29 42.03 -62.00
CA ALA A 55 19.53 40.87 -61.14
C ALA A 55 19.81 41.31 -59.71
N LEU A 56 20.65 42.34 -59.50
CA LEU A 56 20.94 42.92 -58.19
C LEU A 56 19.68 43.51 -57.55
N ASN A 57 18.88 44.26 -58.30
CA ASN A 57 17.63 44.84 -57.77
C ASN A 57 16.63 43.75 -57.34
N ARG A 58 16.46 42.70 -58.16
CA ARG A 58 15.60 41.56 -57.80
C ARG A 58 16.17 40.78 -56.62
N LEU A 59 17.48 40.64 -56.54
CA LEU A 59 18.17 39.97 -55.44
C LEU A 59 17.97 40.74 -54.13
N ASP A 60 18.10 42.07 -54.14
CA ASP A 60 17.83 42.93 -52.97
C ASP A 60 16.36 42.86 -52.53
N LEU A 61 15.42 42.92 -53.48
CA LEU A 61 13.97 42.82 -53.20
C LEU A 61 13.57 41.48 -52.57
N VAL A 62 14.32 40.41 -52.82
CA VAL A 62 14.04 39.07 -52.28
C VAL A 62 14.84 38.80 -51.01
N LEU A 63 16.12 39.19 -50.97
CA LEU A 63 17.02 38.88 -49.85
C LEU A 63 16.86 39.82 -48.66
N ALA A 64 16.55 41.11 -48.86
CA ALA A 64 16.39 42.03 -47.73
C ALA A 64 15.22 41.60 -46.82
N PRO A 65 14.01 41.30 -47.31
CA PRO A 65 12.94 40.78 -46.47
C PRO A 65 13.24 39.41 -45.85
N ALA A 66 14.06 38.58 -46.52
CA ALA A 66 14.47 37.29 -45.98
C ALA A 66 15.49 37.43 -44.84
N LEU A 67 16.43 38.36 -44.95
CA LEU A 67 17.40 38.69 -43.90
C LEU A 67 16.72 39.32 -42.69
N ASP A 68 15.75 40.22 -42.89
CA ASP A 68 14.95 40.79 -41.80
C ASP A 68 14.16 39.69 -41.07
N LYS A 69 13.59 38.73 -41.80
CA LYS A 69 12.92 37.56 -41.20
C LYS A 69 13.90 36.68 -40.42
N ILE A 70 15.11 36.44 -40.94
CA ILE A 70 16.13 35.65 -40.24
C ILE A 70 16.59 36.35 -38.97
N ALA A 71 16.80 37.67 -39.01
CA ALA A 71 17.17 38.47 -37.84
C ALA A 71 16.07 38.41 -36.78
N LEU A 72 14.82 38.60 -37.18
CA LEU A 72 13.63 38.50 -36.31
C LEU A 72 13.50 37.10 -35.68
N VAL A 73 13.68 36.03 -36.46
CA VAL A 73 13.72 34.63 -35.96
C VAL A 73 14.84 34.44 -34.93
N SER A 74 16.00 35.08 -35.14
CA SER A 74 17.15 34.96 -34.23
C SER A 74 16.97 35.74 -32.92
N GLU A 75 16.29 36.89 -32.96
CA GLU A 75 16.08 37.76 -31.81
C GLU A 75 14.88 37.35 -30.96
N GLN A 76 13.76 36.95 -31.59
CA GLN A 76 12.53 36.62 -30.88
C GLN A 76 12.49 35.16 -30.40
N GLY A 77 13.18 34.25 -31.09
CA GLY A 77 13.18 32.82 -30.78
C GLY A 77 11.82 32.14 -31.01
N PHE A 78 11.80 30.98 -31.66
CA PHE A 78 10.56 30.26 -32.01
C PHE A 78 9.76 29.67 -30.81
N LEU A 79 10.20 29.95 -29.57
CA LEU A 79 9.78 29.26 -28.35
C LEU A 79 8.95 30.11 -27.38
N LEU A 80 8.71 31.39 -27.68
CA LEU A 80 8.03 32.33 -26.78
C LEU A 80 6.90 33.07 -27.51
N ALA A 81 5.77 33.24 -26.84
CA ALA A 81 4.70 34.16 -27.26
C ALA A 81 4.14 34.91 -26.06
N HIS A 82 3.62 36.11 -26.30
CA HIS A 82 2.97 36.93 -25.29
C HIS A 82 1.46 36.98 -25.51
N SER A 83 0.70 36.93 -24.42
CA SER A 83 -0.73 37.17 -24.45
C SER A 83 -1.13 38.25 -23.46
N ASN A 84 -1.98 39.17 -23.94
CA ASN A 84 -2.59 40.21 -23.14
C ASN A 84 -4.09 39.95 -22.85
N SER A 85 -4.57 38.75 -23.12
CA SER A 85 -5.94 38.35 -22.81
C SER A 85 -6.15 38.19 -21.32
N GLU A 86 -7.27 38.69 -20.81
CA GLU A 86 -7.67 38.48 -19.41
C GLU A 86 -8.13 37.04 -19.24
N VAL A 87 -7.28 36.21 -18.63
CA VAL A 87 -7.52 34.78 -18.45
C VAL A 87 -7.37 34.42 -16.98
N THR A 88 -8.29 33.61 -16.46
CA THR A 88 -8.16 32.90 -15.18
C THR A 88 -7.89 31.44 -15.49
N LEU A 89 -6.76 30.92 -15.00
CA LEU A 89 -6.38 29.54 -15.22
C LEU A 89 -7.28 28.58 -14.42
N ASP A 90 -7.80 27.55 -15.08
CA ASP A 90 -8.58 26.47 -14.47
C ASP A 90 -8.21 25.14 -15.15
N VAL A 91 -8.03 24.09 -14.34
CA VAL A 91 -7.65 22.75 -14.82
C VAL A 91 -8.80 21.98 -15.46
N ASN A 92 -10.04 22.44 -15.28
CA ASN A 92 -11.25 21.74 -15.77
C ASN A 92 -11.80 22.33 -17.07
N THR A 93 -11.30 23.48 -17.50
CA THR A 93 -11.84 24.23 -18.64
C THR A 93 -10.72 24.68 -19.57
N THR A 94 -11.01 24.68 -20.87
CA THR A 94 -10.06 25.18 -21.87
C THR A 94 -10.03 26.70 -21.82
N GLN A 95 -8.82 27.26 -21.87
CA GLN A 95 -8.55 28.69 -21.82
C GLN A 95 -8.04 29.16 -23.17
N VAL A 96 -8.48 30.34 -23.60
CA VAL A 96 -8.10 30.91 -24.90
C VAL A 96 -7.22 32.14 -24.66
N PHE A 97 -6.03 32.12 -25.24
CA PHE A 97 -5.07 33.22 -25.21
C PHE A 97 -4.99 33.83 -26.60
N ALA A 98 -5.14 35.16 -26.69
CA ALA A 98 -4.85 35.88 -27.93
C ALA A 98 -3.37 36.29 -27.95
N ILE A 99 -2.67 35.97 -29.03
CA ILE A 99 -1.31 36.43 -29.35
C ILE A 99 -1.44 37.59 -30.33
N PRO A 100 -1.42 38.86 -29.86
CA PRO A 100 -1.79 39.99 -30.69
C PRO A 100 -0.70 40.39 -31.70
N ASP A 101 0.56 40.04 -31.48
CA ASP A 101 1.65 40.38 -32.39
C ASP A 101 1.69 39.41 -33.59
N LEU A 102 1.62 39.94 -34.82
CA LEU A 102 1.67 39.15 -36.04
C LEU A 102 3.02 38.45 -36.23
N ALA A 103 4.13 39.10 -35.84
CA ALA A 103 5.46 38.52 -35.91
C ALA A 103 5.57 37.30 -34.99
N GLU A 104 5.08 37.42 -33.75
CA GLU A 104 5.05 36.30 -32.80
C GLU A 104 4.16 35.16 -33.30
N ARG A 105 2.96 35.46 -33.85
CA ARG A 105 2.08 34.43 -34.44
C ARG A 105 2.73 33.65 -35.57
N GLU A 106 3.50 34.33 -36.42
CA GLU A 106 4.15 33.67 -37.56
C GLU A 106 5.29 32.74 -37.16
N LEU A 107 5.93 33.03 -36.03
CA LEU A 107 7.12 32.33 -35.55
C LEU A 107 6.82 31.31 -34.44
N PHE A 108 5.76 31.50 -33.67
CA PHE A 108 5.41 30.64 -32.56
C PHE A 108 4.90 29.28 -33.04
N ALA A 109 5.63 28.24 -32.66
CA ALA A 109 5.29 26.85 -32.95
C ALA A 109 5.09 26.09 -31.63
N PRO A 110 3.86 26.08 -31.07
CA PRO A 110 3.60 25.43 -29.79
C PRO A 110 3.82 23.93 -29.90
N SER A 111 4.48 23.35 -28.89
CA SER A 111 4.53 21.90 -28.72
C SER A 111 3.22 21.41 -28.06
N PRO A 112 2.99 20.08 -27.94
CA PRO A 112 1.81 19.56 -27.26
C PRO A 112 1.64 20.02 -25.80
N PHE A 113 2.71 20.53 -25.16
CA PHE A 113 2.67 21.06 -23.81
C PHE A 113 3.40 22.40 -23.72
N VAL A 114 2.79 23.39 -23.10
CA VAL A 114 3.36 24.72 -22.91
C VAL A 114 3.44 25.07 -21.44
N THR A 115 4.35 25.98 -21.11
CA THR A 115 4.40 26.63 -19.79
C THR A 115 3.86 28.04 -19.92
N ILE A 116 2.87 28.37 -19.11
CA ILE A 116 2.28 29.70 -19.02
C ILE A 116 2.82 30.34 -17.75
N VAL A 117 3.42 31.51 -17.84
CA VAL A 117 3.99 32.24 -16.70
C VAL A 117 3.45 33.66 -16.72
N ARG A 118 3.19 34.23 -15.55
CA ARG A 118 2.86 35.63 -15.44
C ARG A 118 4.12 36.50 -15.48
N LYS A 119 4.16 37.48 -16.38
CA LYS A 119 5.28 38.42 -16.54
C LYS A 119 5.57 39.21 -15.26
N GLY A 120 4.53 39.65 -14.55
CA GLY A 120 4.65 40.36 -13.28
C GLY A 120 5.03 39.48 -12.09
N SER A 121 4.97 38.15 -12.20
CA SER A 121 5.19 37.22 -11.09
C SER A 121 5.56 35.82 -11.58
N GLN A 122 6.85 35.47 -11.53
CA GLN A 122 7.31 34.15 -11.97
C GLN A 122 6.85 32.99 -11.05
N THR A 123 6.24 33.28 -9.91
CA THR A 123 5.65 32.26 -9.03
C THR A 123 4.23 31.86 -9.44
N ASP A 124 3.59 32.67 -10.29
CA ASP A 124 2.26 32.37 -10.85
C ASP A 124 2.47 31.75 -12.24
N TYR A 125 2.42 30.42 -12.31
CA TYR A 125 2.67 29.68 -13.55
C TYR A 125 1.83 28.41 -13.64
N ALA A 126 1.66 27.90 -14.86
CA ALA A 126 0.95 26.66 -15.12
C ALA A 126 1.60 25.87 -16.25
N PHE A 127 1.43 24.55 -16.19
CA PHE A 127 1.66 23.67 -17.34
C PHE A 127 0.33 23.39 -18.00
N ALA A 128 0.26 23.56 -19.31
CA ALA A 128 -0.95 23.37 -20.07
C ALA A 128 -0.71 22.51 -21.30
N GLU A 129 -1.72 21.73 -21.65
CA GLU A 129 -1.76 20.95 -22.88
C GLU A 129 -2.31 21.83 -24.01
N LEU A 130 -1.70 21.74 -25.18
CA LEU A 130 -2.19 22.39 -26.38
C LEU A 130 -3.45 21.68 -26.87
N VAL A 131 -4.56 22.40 -26.97
CA VAL A 131 -5.82 21.91 -27.55
C VAL A 131 -5.89 22.31 -29.03
N GLU A 132 -5.67 23.59 -29.31
CA GLU A 132 -5.76 24.16 -30.65
C GLU A 132 -4.87 25.39 -30.79
N TRP A 133 -4.29 25.58 -31.99
CA TRP A 133 -3.55 26.79 -32.35
C TRP A 133 -4.06 27.31 -33.69
N ASP A 134 -4.85 28.39 -33.66
CA ASP A 134 -5.25 29.13 -34.85
C ASP A 134 -4.24 30.25 -35.11
N ARG A 135 -3.33 29.98 -36.05
CA ARG A 135 -2.27 30.90 -36.44
C ARG A 135 -2.80 32.19 -37.06
N ASP A 136 -3.88 32.11 -37.86
CA ASP A 136 -4.39 33.26 -38.60
C ASP A 136 -5.13 34.21 -37.65
N ALA A 137 -5.95 33.66 -36.75
CA ALA A 137 -6.64 34.44 -35.71
C ALA A 137 -5.72 34.83 -34.54
N GLY A 138 -4.59 34.15 -34.35
CA GLY A 138 -3.71 34.31 -33.19
C GLY A 138 -4.33 33.77 -31.91
N GLN A 139 -5.16 32.73 -31.99
CA GLN A 139 -5.84 32.14 -30.83
C GLN A 139 -5.18 30.82 -30.42
N LEU A 140 -4.65 30.80 -29.21
CA LEU A 140 -4.05 29.62 -28.58
C LEU A 140 -4.99 29.08 -27.51
N THR A 141 -5.55 27.91 -27.76
CA THR A 141 -6.45 27.22 -26.83
C THR A 141 -5.66 26.17 -26.05
N LEU A 142 -5.65 26.31 -24.73
CA LEU A 142 -4.87 25.49 -23.82
C LEU A 142 -5.74 24.89 -22.73
N LEU A 143 -5.37 23.70 -22.24
CA LEU A 143 -5.96 23.08 -21.06
C LEU A 143 -4.90 22.98 -19.94
N PRO A 144 -4.95 23.84 -18.91
CA PRO A 144 -4.07 23.71 -17.75
C PRO A 144 -4.15 22.31 -17.11
N ARG A 145 -3.01 21.69 -16.88
CA ARG A 145 -2.88 20.40 -16.19
C ARG A 145 -2.40 20.56 -14.74
N ALA A 146 -1.60 21.58 -14.49
CA ALA A 146 -1.16 21.96 -13.16
C ALA A 146 -1.00 23.48 -13.08
N ILE A 147 -1.47 24.08 -11.98
CA ILE A 147 -1.40 25.52 -11.72
C ILE A 147 -0.68 25.73 -10.39
N PHE A 148 0.26 26.67 -10.37
CA PHE A 148 1.04 27.06 -9.22
C PHE A 148 0.88 28.57 -8.99
N GLY A 149 0.74 28.98 -7.74
CA GLY A 149 0.50 30.38 -7.39
C GLY A 149 -0.96 30.81 -7.59
N ASN A 150 -1.18 32.09 -7.90
CA ASN A 150 -2.50 32.66 -8.13
C ASN A 150 -2.95 32.38 -9.59
N PRO A 151 -4.12 31.78 -9.84
CA PRO A 151 -4.58 31.47 -11.20
C PRO A 151 -5.04 32.70 -12.02
N GLY A 152 -5.18 33.88 -11.42
CA GLY A 152 -5.70 35.07 -12.11
C GLY A 152 -7.10 35.50 -11.64
N PRO A 153 -7.78 36.38 -12.40
CA PRO A 153 -7.48 36.78 -13.78
C PRO A 153 -6.25 37.67 -13.94
N PHE A 154 -5.49 37.47 -15.02
CA PHE A 154 -4.36 38.33 -15.41
C PHE A 154 -4.31 38.57 -16.92
N ILE A 155 -3.56 39.60 -17.34
CA ILE A 155 -3.42 40.08 -18.73
C ILE A 155 -1.96 40.15 -19.19
N ASP A 156 -1.03 39.53 -18.47
CA ASP A 156 0.40 39.65 -18.69
C ASP A 156 1.06 38.28 -18.79
N TRP A 157 0.55 37.43 -19.69
CA TRP A 157 0.99 36.05 -19.85
C TRP A 157 2.15 35.93 -20.83
N GLU A 158 3.16 35.19 -20.41
CA GLU A 158 4.28 34.71 -21.22
C GLU A 158 4.12 33.20 -21.42
N ILE A 159 4.12 32.75 -22.67
CA ILE A 159 3.84 31.37 -23.04
C ILE A 159 5.10 30.78 -23.69
N TYR A 160 5.70 29.85 -22.97
CA TYR A 160 6.91 29.13 -23.37
C TYR A 160 6.53 27.77 -23.95
N VAL A 161 7.17 27.39 -25.05
CA VAL A 161 7.09 26.03 -25.58
C VAL A 161 7.72 25.07 -24.57
N GLY A 162 6.91 24.19 -23.99
CA GLY A 162 7.34 23.21 -23.01
C GLY A 162 7.79 21.90 -23.66
N THR A 163 8.50 21.08 -22.89
CA THR A 163 8.73 19.68 -23.26
C THR A 163 7.88 18.81 -22.36
N ALA A 164 7.33 17.70 -22.88
CA ALA A 164 6.54 16.74 -22.11
C ALA A 164 7.28 16.15 -20.89
N ILE A 165 8.60 16.37 -20.79
CA ILE A 165 9.47 15.92 -19.71
C ILE A 165 9.17 16.66 -18.39
N GLN A 166 8.74 17.93 -18.42
CA GLN A 166 8.58 18.71 -17.19
C GLN A 166 7.48 18.15 -16.26
N GLN A 167 6.34 17.70 -16.78
CA GLN A 167 5.30 17.06 -15.97
C GLN A 167 5.80 15.74 -15.35
N ALA A 168 6.49 14.92 -16.15
CA ALA A 168 7.07 13.67 -15.67
C ALA A 168 8.12 13.90 -14.56
N VAL A 169 8.89 14.99 -14.65
CA VAL A 169 9.86 15.38 -13.60
C VAL A 169 9.16 15.77 -12.31
N ILE A 170 8.05 16.52 -12.38
CA ILE A 170 7.27 16.92 -11.20
C ILE A 170 6.61 15.70 -10.54
N ASP A 171 6.01 14.81 -11.34
CA ASP A 171 5.40 13.59 -10.82
C ASP A 171 6.45 12.68 -10.16
N THR A 172 7.64 12.59 -10.77
CA THR A 172 8.77 11.84 -10.18
C THR A 172 9.23 12.46 -8.89
N LEU A 173 9.33 13.79 -8.81
CA LEU A 173 9.70 14.49 -7.57
C LEU A 173 8.69 14.22 -6.46
N ALA A 174 7.39 14.32 -6.75
CA ALA A 174 6.33 14.02 -5.78
C ALA A 174 6.39 12.57 -5.28
N GLN A 175 6.66 11.60 -6.18
CA GLN A 175 6.87 10.20 -5.79
C GLN A 175 8.11 10.02 -4.91
N CYS A 176 9.21 10.73 -5.20
CA CYS A 176 10.42 10.71 -4.37
C CYS A 176 10.17 11.29 -2.98
N GLU A 177 9.41 12.38 -2.85
CA GLU A 177 9.05 12.96 -1.56
C GLU A 177 8.17 12.00 -0.74
N ALA A 178 7.15 11.39 -1.36
CA ALA A 178 6.32 10.40 -0.70
C ALA A 178 7.13 9.18 -0.22
N ALA A 179 8.07 8.69 -1.03
CA ALA A 179 8.95 7.59 -0.66
C ALA A 179 9.90 7.96 0.50
N ARG A 180 10.44 9.19 0.51
CA ARG A 180 11.26 9.71 1.61
C ARG A 180 10.47 9.74 2.92
N ASP A 181 9.25 10.27 2.89
CA ASP A 181 8.43 10.43 4.08
C ASP A 181 8.01 9.06 4.65
N LEU A 182 7.70 8.09 3.78
CA LEU A 182 7.46 6.71 4.17
C LEU A 182 8.69 6.07 4.82
N ALA A 183 9.90 6.31 4.28
CA ALA A 183 11.14 5.81 4.87
C ALA A 183 11.41 6.39 6.27
N LEU A 184 11.08 7.66 6.50
CA LEU A 184 11.17 8.29 7.83
C LEU A 184 10.18 7.65 8.82
N GLN A 185 8.97 7.33 8.36
CA GLN A 185 7.99 6.61 9.18
C GLN A 185 8.49 5.21 9.57
N TYR A 186 9.02 4.44 8.62
CA TYR A 186 9.58 3.12 8.90
C TYR A 186 10.75 3.16 9.89
N LYS A 187 11.62 4.18 9.78
CA LYS A 187 12.69 4.39 10.76
C LYS A 187 12.14 4.64 12.17
N ALA A 188 11.07 5.41 12.32
CA ALA A 188 10.43 5.66 13.61
C ALA A 188 9.80 4.38 14.19
N ASN A 189 9.10 3.59 13.37
CA ASN A 189 8.53 2.32 13.78
C ASN A 189 9.60 1.32 14.25
N THR A 190 10.73 1.23 13.53
CA THR A 190 11.85 0.36 13.94
C THR A 190 12.42 0.74 15.30
N ALA A 191 12.48 2.04 15.63
CA ALA A 191 12.92 2.50 16.94
C ALA A 191 11.94 2.12 18.06
N ALA A 192 10.63 2.20 17.79
CA ALA A 192 9.60 1.76 18.72
C ALA A 192 9.65 0.24 18.95
N ASP A 193 9.80 -0.55 17.88
CA ASP A 193 9.93 -2.02 17.97
C ASP A 193 11.18 -2.44 18.74
N ALA A 194 12.29 -1.73 18.57
CA ALA A 194 13.51 -1.95 19.33
C ALA A 194 13.32 -1.67 20.83
N ALA A 195 12.57 -0.61 21.18
CA ALA A 195 12.23 -0.30 22.57
C ALA A 195 11.33 -1.37 23.20
N SER A 196 10.30 -1.83 22.48
CA SER A 196 9.44 -2.93 22.92
C SER A 196 10.24 -4.21 23.13
N THR A 197 11.14 -4.56 22.21
CA THR A 197 12.02 -5.74 22.32
C THR A 197 12.93 -5.66 23.56
N ALA A 198 13.43 -4.46 23.90
CA ALA A 198 14.23 -4.26 25.10
C ALA A 198 13.41 -4.41 26.40
N ALA A 199 12.15 -3.94 26.40
CA ALA A 199 11.22 -4.15 27.51
C ALA A 199 10.89 -5.63 27.70
N ASP A 200 10.59 -6.35 26.62
CA ASP A 200 10.32 -7.79 26.66
C ASP A 200 11.51 -8.59 27.20
N ARG A 201 12.74 -8.24 26.77
CA ARG A 201 13.96 -8.87 27.28
C ARG A 201 14.10 -8.69 28.80
N THR A 202 13.71 -7.52 29.32
CA THR A 202 13.73 -7.23 30.75
C THR A 202 12.68 -8.07 31.49
N ALA A 203 11.46 -8.15 30.95
CA ALA A 203 10.38 -8.95 31.52
C ALA A 203 10.73 -10.44 31.57
N VAL A 204 11.31 -10.99 30.50
CA VAL A 204 11.80 -12.39 30.46
C VAL A 204 12.90 -12.62 31.52
N GLY A 205 13.76 -11.62 31.74
CA GLY A 205 14.76 -11.65 32.81
C GLY A 205 14.14 -11.81 34.21
N LEU A 206 13.07 -11.06 34.50
CA LEU A 206 12.33 -11.16 35.76
C LEU A 206 11.65 -12.53 35.90
N MET A 207 10.94 -13.00 34.88
CA MET A 207 10.28 -14.31 34.88
C MET A 207 11.27 -15.46 35.11
N LYS A 208 12.48 -15.36 34.56
CA LYS A 208 13.56 -16.31 34.81
C LYS A 208 13.99 -16.30 36.29
N GLY A 209 14.08 -15.12 36.90
CA GLY A 209 14.37 -14.97 38.33
C GLY A 209 13.32 -15.64 39.21
N ASP A 210 12.04 -15.36 38.96
CA ASP A 210 10.93 -15.96 39.71
C ASP A 210 10.89 -17.48 39.56
N THR A 211 11.17 -18.00 38.37
CA THR A 211 11.25 -19.44 38.10
C THR A 211 12.38 -20.11 38.90
N LEU A 212 13.54 -19.47 38.99
CA LEU A 212 14.66 -19.98 39.81
C LEU A 212 14.32 -19.95 41.30
N ALA A 213 13.70 -18.87 41.79
CA ALA A 213 13.27 -18.77 43.18
C ALA A 213 12.22 -19.84 43.54
N ALA A 214 11.24 -20.08 42.66
CA ALA A 214 10.24 -21.12 42.83
C ALA A 214 10.86 -22.53 42.85
N ARG A 215 11.84 -22.78 41.96
CA ARG A 215 12.61 -24.04 41.96
C ARG A 215 13.34 -24.24 43.29
N ASP A 216 14.02 -23.22 43.80
CA ASP A 216 14.80 -23.30 45.03
C ASP A 216 13.89 -23.50 46.26
N LEU A 217 12.72 -22.85 46.30
CA LEU A 217 11.69 -23.11 47.29
C LEU A 217 11.18 -24.55 47.23
N ALA A 218 10.88 -25.06 46.03
CA ALA A 218 10.43 -26.45 45.85
C ALA A 218 11.48 -27.46 46.35
N GLN A 219 12.78 -27.22 46.08
CA GLN A 219 13.87 -28.03 46.63
C GLN A 219 13.92 -27.97 48.16
N SER A 220 13.73 -26.78 48.75
CA SER A 220 13.69 -26.61 50.22
C SER A 220 12.53 -27.38 50.87
N TYR A 221 11.35 -27.35 50.25
CA TYR A 221 10.19 -28.11 50.73
C TYR A 221 10.38 -29.61 50.59
N ALA A 222 10.99 -30.06 49.48
CA ALA A 222 11.32 -31.46 49.28
C ALA A 222 12.32 -31.95 50.36
N ALA A 223 13.33 -31.16 50.70
CA ALA A 223 14.27 -31.48 51.79
C ALA A 223 13.56 -31.52 53.16
N ALA A 224 12.70 -30.54 53.47
CA ALA A 224 11.93 -30.52 54.71
C ALA A 224 10.99 -31.74 54.83
N ALA A 225 10.37 -32.16 53.72
CA ALA A 225 9.52 -33.34 53.66
C ALA A 225 10.30 -34.64 53.90
N GLN A 226 11.55 -34.74 53.46
CA GLN A 226 12.41 -35.91 53.76
C GLN A 226 12.73 -36.04 55.25
N THR A 227 12.81 -34.92 55.97
CA THR A 227 13.04 -34.89 57.42
C THR A 227 11.74 -34.91 58.23
N TRP A 228 10.58 -35.00 57.58
CA TRP A 228 9.30 -34.99 58.27
C TRP A 228 9.14 -36.27 59.07
N ASP A 229 9.11 -36.12 60.40
CA ASP A 229 8.81 -37.19 61.33
C ASP A 229 7.35 -37.07 61.83
N PRO A 230 6.43 -37.92 61.36
CA PRO A 230 5.04 -37.90 61.81
C PRO A 230 4.87 -38.20 63.31
N SER A 231 5.88 -38.76 63.98
CA SER A 231 5.80 -39.08 65.41
C SER A 231 5.91 -37.85 66.33
N LEU A 232 6.39 -36.72 65.80
CA LEU A 232 6.49 -35.44 66.52
C LEU A 232 5.18 -34.61 66.48
N TYR A 233 4.20 -35.00 65.67
CA TYR A 233 2.90 -34.34 65.66
C TYR A 233 1.97 -35.00 66.68
N TYR A 234 1.36 -34.18 67.53
CA TYR A 234 0.31 -34.64 68.43
C TYR A 234 -0.80 -35.29 67.61
N SER A 235 -1.06 -36.58 67.87
CA SER A 235 -2.20 -37.25 67.28
C SER A 235 -3.48 -36.47 67.60
N LYS A 236 -4.50 -36.54 66.73
CA LYS A 236 -5.81 -35.91 66.99
C LYS A 236 -6.33 -36.23 68.41
N VAL A 237 -6.12 -37.47 68.85
CA VAL A 237 -6.49 -37.96 70.18
C VAL A 237 -5.76 -37.17 71.28
N THR A 238 -4.47 -36.89 71.10
CA THR A 238 -3.68 -36.10 72.06
C THR A 238 -4.11 -34.64 72.08
N VAL A 239 -4.37 -34.02 70.92
CA VAL A 239 -4.86 -32.64 70.83
C VAL A 239 -6.22 -32.49 71.49
N ASP A 240 -7.16 -33.39 71.16
CA ASP A 240 -8.51 -33.41 71.74
C ASP A 240 -8.43 -33.57 73.26
N ALA A 241 -7.57 -34.46 73.76
CA ALA A 241 -7.36 -34.65 75.19
C ALA A 241 -6.82 -33.38 75.88
N THR A 242 -5.84 -32.68 75.28
CA THR A 242 -5.36 -31.39 75.82
C THR A 242 -6.42 -30.29 75.77
N PHE A 243 -7.25 -30.23 74.73
CA PHE A 243 -8.30 -29.22 74.62
C PHE A 243 -9.39 -29.43 75.68
N VAL A 244 -9.78 -30.69 75.90
CA VAL A 244 -10.70 -31.09 76.96
C VAL A 244 -10.09 -30.78 78.33
N ALA A 245 -8.82 -31.12 78.56
CA ALA A 245 -8.12 -30.82 79.81
C ALA A 245 -8.01 -29.31 80.09
N PHE A 246 -7.76 -28.49 79.06
CA PHE A 246 -7.72 -27.03 79.19
C PHE A 246 -9.10 -26.44 79.51
N GLY A 247 -10.16 -26.93 78.86
CA GLY A 247 -11.54 -26.52 79.16
C GLY A 247 -11.97 -26.86 80.59
N VAL A 248 -11.56 -28.03 81.09
CA VAL A 248 -11.79 -28.45 82.48
C VAL A 248 -10.96 -27.61 83.46
N ALA A 249 -9.70 -27.32 83.15
CA ALA A 249 -8.80 -26.52 83.99
C ALA A 249 -9.22 -25.04 84.11
N GLN A 250 -9.89 -24.49 83.09
CA GLN A 250 -10.40 -23.11 83.10
C GLN A 250 -11.70 -22.94 83.90
N GLY A 251 -12.32 -24.02 84.38
CA GLY A 251 -13.54 -23.96 85.21
C GLY A 251 -14.76 -23.34 84.51
N LEU A 252 -14.73 -23.20 83.19
CA LEU A 252 -15.78 -22.56 82.42
C LEU A 252 -17.01 -23.49 82.37
N SER A 253 -18.15 -23.00 82.85
CA SER A 253 -19.43 -23.68 82.66
C SER A 253 -19.77 -23.82 81.17
N ALA A 254 -20.63 -24.78 80.81
CA ALA A 254 -21.04 -24.99 79.42
C ALA A 254 -21.58 -23.71 78.75
N ALA A 255 -22.25 -22.84 79.52
CA ALA A 255 -22.74 -21.54 79.06
C ALA A 255 -21.61 -20.51 78.83
N GLN A 256 -20.58 -20.49 79.67
CA GLN A 256 -19.42 -19.62 79.50
C GLN A 256 -18.51 -20.10 78.35
N GLN A 257 -18.39 -21.41 78.16
CA GLN A 257 -17.75 -21.97 76.97
C GLN A 257 -18.50 -21.57 75.70
N ASP A 258 -19.84 -21.58 75.75
CA ASP A 258 -20.67 -21.14 74.64
C ASP A 258 -20.54 -19.63 74.36
N GLN A 259 -20.48 -18.82 75.41
CA GLN A 259 -20.24 -17.38 75.29
C GLN A 259 -18.81 -17.07 74.80
N ALA A 260 -17.81 -17.84 75.22
CA ALA A 260 -16.44 -17.72 74.71
C ALA A 260 -16.36 -18.10 73.23
N ARG A 261 -17.05 -19.17 72.80
CA ARG A 261 -17.21 -19.53 71.37
C ARG A 261 -17.88 -18.40 70.58
N LYS A 262 -18.92 -17.76 71.14
CA LYS A 262 -19.59 -16.58 70.57
C LYS A 262 -18.68 -15.35 70.50
N ASN A 263 -17.81 -15.13 71.49
CA ASN A 263 -16.90 -13.97 71.57
C ASN A 263 -15.64 -14.13 70.69
N ILE A 264 -15.22 -15.36 70.37
CA ILE A 264 -14.09 -15.65 69.47
C ILE A 264 -14.46 -15.42 67.98
N GLY A 265 -15.70 -15.03 67.68
CA GLY A 265 -16.11 -14.72 66.31
C GLY A 265 -16.32 -15.97 65.45
N ILE A 266 -16.58 -17.13 66.07
CA ILE A 266 -17.12 -18.30 65.38
C ILE A 266 -18.58 -17.95 65.03
N LEU A 267 -18.72 -17.21 63.92
CA LEU A 267 -19.91 -16.89 63.13
C LEU A 267 -21.24 -17.19 63.84
N GLN A 268 -21.86 -16.16 64.44
CA GLN A 268 -23.26 -16.22 64.84
C GLN A 268 -24.12 -16.37 63.60
N GLN A 269 -24.32 -17.60 63.14
CA GLN A 269 -25.29 -17.93 62.12
C GLN A 269 -26.67 -17.93 62.78
N GLN A 270 -27.45 -16.87 62.59
CA GLN A 270 -28.84 -16.82 63.05
C GLN A 270 -29.75 -17.54 62.04
N ALA A 271 -30.57 -18.47 62.52
CA ALA A 271 -31.54 -19.16 61.67
C ALA A 271 -32.62 -18.19 61.19
N ILE A 272 -32.84 -18.11 59.89
CA ILE A 272 -34.00 -17.42 59.29
C ILE A 272 -35.14 -18.43 59.23
N ALA A 273 -36.11 -18.25 60.13
CA ALA A 273 -37.29 -19.10 60.20
C ALA A 273 -38.14 -19.02 58.92
N SER A 274 -39.02 -20.02 58.74
CA SER A 274 -39.98 -20.05 57.64
C SER A 274 -40.94 -18.86 57.69
N GLY A 275 -41.23 -18.26 56.53
CA GLY A 275 -42.16 -17.14 56.40
C GLY A 275 -41.58 -15.77 56.76
N VAL A 276 -40.33 -15.69 57.21
CA VAL A 276 -39.65 -14.42 57.45
C VAL A 276 -39.43 -13.69 56.11
N ASN A 277 -39.86 -12.43 56.05
CA ASN A 277 -39.57 -11.55 54.93
C ASN A 277 -38.14 -11.02 55.02
N TRP A 278 -37.30 -11.33 54.05
CA TRP A 278 -35.89 -10.92 54.05
C TRP A 278 -35.66 -9.40 54.02
N ASN A 279 -36.67 -8.61 53.65
CA ASN A 279 -36.60 -7.15 53.71
C ASN A 279 -36.55 -6.61 55.15
N THR A 280 -36.93 -7.42 56.17
CA THR A 280 -36.87 -7.01 57.58
C THR A 280 -35.52 -7.31 58.23
N ILE A 281 -34.65 -8.07 57.56
CA ILE A 281 -33.33 -8.47 58.07
C ILE A 281 -32.30 -7.38 57.72
N ILE A 282 -32.36 -6.27 58.46
CA ILE A 282 -31.46 -5.12 58.27
C ILE A 282 -30.34 -5.04 59.31
N ALA A 283 -30.45 -5.81 60.40
CA ALA A 283 -29.43 -5.86 61.44
C ALA A 283 -28.14 -6.50 60.89
N PRO A 284 -26.97 -5.90 61.12
CA PRO A 284 -25.70 -6.49 60.72
C PRO A 284 -25.51 -7.87 61.34
N GLY A 285 -25.09 -8.84 60.53
CA GLY A 285 -24.91 -10.20 61.00
C GLY A 285 -24.84 -11.23 59.89
N THR A 286 -24.71 -12.49 60.29
CA THR A 286 -24.75 -13.64 59.39
C THR A 286 -25.92 -14.53 59.72
N TYR A 287 -26.61 -15.01 58.71
CA TYR A 287 -27.87 -15.71 58.81
C TYR A 287 -27.86 -16.92 57.88
N TYR A 288 -28.73 -17.89 58.12
CA TYR A 288 -28.96 -19.00 57.20
C TYR A 288 -30.43 -19.35 57.12
N SER A 289 -30.96 -19.61 55.92
CA SER A 289 -32.35 -20.05 55.79
C SER A 289 -32.49 -21.51 56.19
N THR A 290 -33.51 -21.80 57.02
CA THR A 290 -33.86 -23.18 57.38
C THR A 290 -34.88 -23.80 56.42
N VAL A 291 -35.37 -23.02 55.46
CA VAL A 291 -36.34 -23.42 54.44
C VAL A 291 -35.97 -22.82 53.08
N PRO A 292 -36.39 -23.44 51.97
CA PRO A 292 -36.02 -22.98 50.64
C PRO A 292 -36.77 -21.71 50.18
N ASN A 293 -37.91 -21.38 50.79
CA ASN A 293 -38.83 -20.37 50.26
C ASN A 293 -39.25 -19.35 51.32
N ASN A 294 -38.52 -18.23 51.39
CA ASN A 294 -38.89 -17.08 52.20
C ASN A 294 -39.21 -15.87 51.30
N THR A 295 -40.13 -15.02 51.74
CA THR A 295 -40.51 -13.81 50.99
C THR A 295 -39.29 -12.90 50.80
N ASN A 296 -39.08 -12.42 49.57
CA ASN A 296 -37.93 -11.59 49.16
C ASN A 296 -36.54 -12.26 49.28
N ALA A 297 -36.47 -13.58 49.42
CA ALA A 297 -35.25 -14.32 49.10
C ALA A 297 -34.92 -14.20 47.60
N PRO A 298 -33.64 -14.31 47.18
CA PRO A 298 -33.25 -14.15 45.78
C PRO A 298 -33.86 -15.20 44.84
N ALA A 299 -33.97 -16.44 45.29
CA ALA A 299 -34.65 -17.54 44.60
C ALA A 299 -35.00 -18.67 45.60
N SER A 300 -35.70 -19.70 45.13
CA SER A 300 -35.94 -20.91 45.92
C SER A 300 -34.61 -21.63 46.20
N GLY A 301 -34.28 -21.85 47.46
CA GLY A 301 -33.06 -22.57 47.87
C GLY A 301 -32.67 -22.32 49.32
N TYR A 302 -31.70 -23.09 49.82
CA TYR A 302 -31.09 -22.82 51.12
C TYR A 302 -29.98 -21.77 50.95
N TRP A 303 -29.95 -20.76 51.81
CA TRP A 303 -29.07 -19.61 51.64
C TRP A 303 -28.34 -19.28 52.92
N TYR A 304 -27.07 -18.90 52.79
CA TYR A 304 -26.33 -18.11 53.75
C TYR A 304 -26.49 -16.63 53.40
N LEU A 305 -26.89 -15.81 54.36
CA LEU A 305 -27.10 -14.37 54.19
C LEU A 305 -26.14 -13.61 55.09
N SER A 306 -25.35 -12.70 54.51
CA SER A 306 -24.55 -11.70 55.23
C SER A 306 -25.21 -10.35 55.06
N VAL A 307 -25.48 -9.68 56.18
CA VAL A 307 -26.02 -8.32 56.23
C VAL A 307 -24.96 -7.40 56.81
N GLU A 308 -24.65 -6.36 56.07
CA GLU A 308 -23.77 -5.28 56.51
C GLU A 308 -24.59 -3.98 56.52
N SER A 309 -24.44 -3.17 57.55
CA SER A 309 -25.03 -1.84 57.59
C SER A 309 -23.91 -0.81 57.55
N TYR A 310 -24.11 0.27 56.81
CA TYR A 310 -23.10 1.31 56.61
C TYR A 310 -23.66 2.70 56.97
N GLY A 311 -22.79 3.57 57.48
CA GLY A 311 -23.09 4.98 57.74
C GLY A 311 -23.59 5.30 59.15
N SER A 312 -23.84 6.59 59.40
CA SER A 312 -24.31 7.13 60.69
C SER A 312 -25.77 6.82 60.99
N SER A 313 -26.52 6.28 60.02
CA SER A 313 -27.91 5.89 60.15
C SER A 313 -28.09 4.44 59.66
N PRO A 314 -27.72 3.45 60.48
CA PRO A 314 -27.67 2.05 60.08
C PRO A 314 -29.03 1.47 59.68
N THR A 315 -30.11 2.19 59.95
CA THR A 315 -31.47 1.83 59.58
C THR A 315 -31.85 2.18 58.14
N HIS A 316 -31.08 3.00 57.41
CA HIS A 316 -31.43 3.45 56.05
C HIS A 316 -30.46 2.98 54.97
N TYR A 317 -29.38 2.32 55.35
CA TYR A 317 -28.41 1.77 54.40
C TYR A 317 -27.90 0.40 54.86
N ALA A 318 -28.29 -0.64 54.12
CA ALA A 318 -27.84 -2.01 54.38
C ALA A 318 -27.50 -2.73 53.06
N VAL A 319 -26.50 -3.59 53.10
CA VAL A 319 -26.11 -4.47 52.00
C VAL A 319 -26.41 -5.89 52.42
N GLN A 320 -27.12 -6.63 51.56
CA GLN A 320 -27.35 -8.06 51.74
C GLN A 320 -26.60 -8.84 50.68
N ARG A 321 -25.85 -9.85 51.11
CA ARG A 321 -25.17 -10.83 50.24
C ARG A 321 -25.68 -12.22 50.58
N ALA A 322 -26.25 -12.91 49.60
CA ALA A 322 -26.79 -14.25 49.75
C ALA A 322 -25.97 -15.26 48.96
N ILE A 323 -25.58 -16.38 49.58
CA ILE A 323 -24.82 -17.48 48.98
C ILE A 323 -25.66 -18.74 49.10
N GLN A 324 -25.89 -19.44 47.99
CA GLN A 324 -26.66 -20.67 47.98
C GLN A 324 -25.89 -21.82 48.64
N LEU A 325 -26.55 -22.58 49.51
CA LEU A 325 -25.97 -23.66 50.32
C LEU A 325 -26.26 -25.07 49.79
N ASP A 326 -27.25 -25.22 48.91
CA ASP A 326 -27.75 -26.53 48.45
C ASP A 326 -27.14 -27.01 47.13
N THR A 327 -26.16 -26.29 46.59
CA THR A 327 -25.50 -26.65 45.33
C THR A 327 -24.03 -27.02 45.58
N ASN A 328 -23.72 -28.32 45.49
CA ASN A 328 -22.35 -28.82 45.61
C ASN A 328 -21.49 -28.60 44.35
N THR A 329 -22.08 -28.07 43.27
CA THR A 329 -21.46 -28.01 41.94
C THR A 329 -21.21 -26.59 41.43
N ALA A 330 -21.95 -25.59 41.91
CA ALA A 330 -21.80 -24.21 41.48
C ALA A 330 -22.13 -23.24 42.61
N VAL A 331 -21.21 -22.33 42.95
CA VAL A 331 -21.47 -21.30 43.94
C VAL A 331 -22.33 -20.20 43.31
N ILE A 332 -23.60 -20.12 43.73
CA ILE A 332 -24.52 -19.06 43.32
C ILE A 332 -24.55 -18.00 44.41
N MET A 333 -24.22 -16.75 44.04
CA MET A 333 -24.23 -15.61 44.94
C MET A 333 -25.11 -14.47 44.38
N TYR A 334 -25.85 -13.81 45.26
CA TYR A 334 -26.63 -12.61 44.97
C TYR A 334 -26.25 -11.47 45.92
N ILE A 335 -26.40 -10.23 45.45
CA ILE A 335 -26.23 -9.02 46.24
C ILE A 335 -27.40 -8.06 45.98
N ARG A 336 -27.83 -7.33 47.02
CA ARG A 336 -28.73 -6.17 46.89
C ARG A 336 -28.42 -5.14 47.96
N VAL A 337 -28.92 -3.93 47.74
CA VAL A 337 -28.75 -2.80 48.65
C VAL A 337 -30.11 -2.28 49.08
N PHE A 338 -30.25 -1.99 50.36
CA PHE A 338 -31.31 -1.16 50.93
C PHE A 338 -30.76 0.26 51.03
N ALA A 339 -31.36 1.19 50.30
CA ALA A 339 -30.96 2.59 50.33
C ALA A 339 -32.20 3.46 50.20
N SER A 340 -32.27 4.53 51.01
CA SER A 340 -33.40 5.46 51.03
C SER A 340 -34.75 4.74 51.22
N ASP A 341 -34.78 3.79 52.16
CA ASP A 341 -35.94 2.97 52.50
C ASP A 341 -36.47 2.05 51.39
N ILE A 342 -35.68 1.83 50.33
CA ILE A 342 -36.03 1.01 49.18
C ILE A 342 -34.98 -0.08 48.98
N TRP A 343 -35.44 -1.33 48.82
CA TRP A 343 -34.60 -2.44 48.40
C TRP A 343 -34.41 -2.43 46.88
N THR A 344 -33.16 -2.45 46.42
CA THR A 344 -32.87 -2.76 45.03
C THR A 344 -33.21 -4.23 44.73
N PRO A 345 -33.50 -4.58 43.47
CA PRO A 345 -33.59 -5.98 43.06
C PRO A 345 -32.31 -6.74 43.40
N TRP A 346 -32.45 -8.04 43.66
CA TRP A 346 -31.30 -8.94 43.75
C TRP A 346 -30.53 -8.98 42.43
N ARG A 347 -29.20 -8.86 42.51
CA ARG A 347 -28.29 -8.99 41.38
C ARG A 347 -27.39 -10.20 41.60
N ARG A 348 -27.34 -11.11 40.63
CA ARG A 348 -26.45 -12.27 40.67
C ARG A 348 -25.00 -11.80 40.50
N VAL A 349 -24.10 -12.30 41.35
CA VAL A 349 -22.66 -12.00 41.27
C VAL A 349 -22.01 -12.94 40.28
N MET A 350 -21.19 -12.39 39.39
CA MET A 350 -20.42 -13.17 38.41
C MET A 350 -19.20 -13.79 39.10
N MET A 351 -19.17 -15.11 39.20
CA MET A 351 -18.03 -15.87 39.70
C MET A 351 -17.15 -16.31 38.53
N GLY A 352 -15.85 -16.53 38.72
CA GLY A 352 -14.90 -16.87 37.66
C GLY A 352 -15.19 -18.18 36.88
N VAL A 353 -16.22 -18.92 37.26
CA VAL A 353 -16.73 -20.12 36.56
C VAL A 353 -17.96 -19.84 35.68
N ASN A 354 -18.50 -18.63 35.71
CA ASN A 354 -19.67 -18.26 34.92
C ASN A 354 -19.23 -17.96 33.48
N ASN A 355 -19.94 -18.52 32.51
CA ASN A 355 -19.71 -18.22 31.11
C ASN A 355 -20.37 -16.88 30.76
N LEU A 356 -19.87 -16.22 29.72
CA LEU A 356 -20.51 -15.00 29.20
C LEU A 356 -21.97 -15.24 28.79
N SER A 357 -22.36 -16.49 28.52
CA SER A 357 -23.74 -16.92 28.27
C SER A 357 -24.68 -16.70 29.44
N ASP A 358 -24.16 -16.58 30.66
CA ASP A 358 -24.94 -16.53 31.90
C ASP A 358 -25.31 -15.09 32.28
N VAL A 359 -24.91 -14.12 31.46
CA VAL A 359 -25.29 -12.71 31.57
C VAL A 359 -26.60 -12.51 30.80
N ASP A 360 -27.63 -11.94 31.42
CA ASP A 360 -28.92 -11.69 30.75
C ASP A 360 -28.77 -10.85 29.46
N ASN A 361 -27.72 -10.02 29.40
CA ASN A 361 -27.33 -9.21 28.24
C ASN A 361 -26.13 -9.79 27.46
N ALA A 362 -25.88 -11.10 27.52
CA ALA A 362 -24.74 -11.76 26.87
C ALA A 362 -24.61 -11.39 25.39
N ALA A 363 -25.72 -11.28 24.66
CA ALA A 363 -25.74 -10.89 23.26
C ALA A 363 -25.24 -9.45 23.04
N GLN A 364 -25.67 -8.52 23.89
CA GLN A 364 -25.24 -7.12 23.86
C GLN A 364 -23.77 -7.00 24.28
N ALA A 365 -23.34 -7.74 25.31
CA ALA A 365 -21.95 -7.77 25.75
C ALA A 365 -21.01 -8.31 24.65
N ARG A 366 -21.43 -9.39 23.95
CA ARG A 366 -20.71 -9.91 22.77
C ARG A 366 -20.63 -8.88 21.63
N ALA A 367 -21.72 -8.17 21.37
CA ALA A 367 -21.74 -7.10 20.37
C ALA A 367 -20.81 -5.93 20.75
N ASN A 368 -20.79 -5.54 22.03
CA ASN A 368 -19.98 -4.42 22.51
C ASN A 368 -18.47 -4.73 22.63
N ILE A 369 -18.09 -5.99 22.88
CA ILE A 369 -16.69 -6.43 22.96
C ILE A 369 -16.06 -6.56 21.55
N GLY A 370 -16.85 -6.39 20.49
CA GLY A 370 -16.35 -6.57 19.13
C GLY A 370 -15.93 -8.00 18.85
N ALA A 371 -16.57 -8.98 19.51
CA ALA A 371 -16.37 -10.40 19.21
C ALA A 371 -16.80 -10.62 17.76
N GLN A 372 -15.78 -10.65 16.91
CA GLN A 372 -15.76 -10.70 15.45
C GLN A 372 -17.04 -11.30 14.86
N ALA A 373 -17.74 -10.47 14.09
CA ALA A 373 -18.66 -10.95 13.09
C ALA A 373 -17.96 -12.03 12.26
N THR A 374 -18.51 -13.24 12.29
CA THR A 374 -18.36 -14.36 11.36
C THR A 374 -17.32 -14.16 10.26
N LEU A 375 -16.04 -14.11 10.62
CA LEU A 375 -14.97 -14.33 9.65
C LEU A 375 -15.07 -15.83 9.35
N GLY A 376 -15.38 -16.20 8.10
CA GLY A 376 -15.58 -17.60 7.67
C GLY A 376 -14.35 -18.50 7.76
N TYR A 377 -13.37 -18.12 8.59
CA TYR A 377 -12.16 -18.85 8.90
C TYR A 377 -11.80 -18.60 10.37
N THR A 378 -11.24 -19.61 11.03
CA THR A 378 -10.64 -19.46 12.36
C THR A 378 -9.29 -18.75 12.18
N PRO A 379 -9.07 -17.54 12.74
CA PRO A 379 -7.75 -16.93 12.69
C PRO A 379 -6.78 -17.84 13.45
N ALA A 380 -5.70 -18.28 12.79
CA ALA A 380 -4.56 -18.89 13.46
C ALA A 380 -3.95 -17.83 14.38
N ASN A 381 -4.24 -17.90 15.67
CA ASN A 381 -3.87 -16.88 16.65
C ASN A 381 -2.70 -17.31 17.53
N LYS A 382 -2.21 -18.55 17.36
CA LYS A 382 -1.01 -19.05 18.02
C LYS A 382 -0.03 -19.63 17.01
N ALA A 383 1.26 -19.55 17.35
CA ALA A 383 2.31 -20.24 16.61
C ALA A 383 2.03 -21.75 16.59
N GLY A 384 1.90 -22.33 15.40
CA GLY A 384 1.56 -23.75 15.19
C GLY A 384 0.11 -24.01 14.77
N ASP A 385 -0.77 -23.01 14.79
CA ASP A 385 -2.12 -23.14 14.24
C ASP A 385 -2.08 -23.24 12.71
N ALA A 386 -2.95 -24.07 12.13
CA ALA A 386 -3.10 -24.22 10.69
C ALA A 386 -4.36 -23.49 10.19
N PHE A 387 -4.25 -22.81 9.06
CA PHE A 387 -5.43 -22.34 8.34
C PHE A 387 -6.08 -23.53 7.60
N THR A 388 -7.41 -23.63 7.69
CA THR A 388 -8.20 -24.54 6.85
C THR A 388 -9.03 -23.71 5.87
N GLY A 389 -9.11 -24.16 4.61
CA GLY A 389 -9.84 -23.47 3.53
C GLY A 389 -8.99 -22.56 2.65
N ASN A 390 -9.63 -21.88 1.69
CA ASN A 390 -8.98 -20.97 0.75
C ASN A 390 -8.65 -19.65 1.44
N VAL A 391 -7.38 -19.25 1.44
CA VAL A 391 -6.96 -17.92 1.90
C VAL A 391 -6.75 -17.02 0.68
N SER A 392 -7.56 -15.97 0.57
CA SER A 392 -7.42 -14.92 -0.44
C SER A 392 -7.16 -13.59 0.25
N THR A 393 -6.04 -12.96 -0.07
CA THR A 393 -5.71 -11.61 0.39
C THR A 393 -5.58 -10.69 -0.81
N SER A 394 -6.08 -9.46 -0.69
CA SER A 394 -5.93 -8.43 -1.74
C SER A 394 -4.50 -7.89 -1.85
N GLY A 395 -3.59 -8.29 -0.96
CA GLY A 395 -2.18 -7.89 -0.94
C GLY A 395 -1.20 -9.07 -1.00
N SER A 396 0.09 -8.75 -0.85
CA SER A 396 1.18 -9.73 -0.87
C SER A 396 1.21 -10.61 0.37
N PHE A 397 1.40 -11.92 0.20
CA PHE A 397 1.81 -12.80 1.28
C PHE A 397 3.30 -12.61 1.59
N ILE A 398 3.60 -12.14 2.81
CA ILE A 398 4.97 -12.08 3.32
C ILE A 398 5.15 -13.25 4.29
N ALA A 399 5.83 -14.31 3.83
CA ALA A 399 6.24 -15.40 4.70
C ALA A 399 7.63 -15.10 5.26
N THR A 400 7.73 -14.96 6.58
CA THR A 400 9.02 -14.80 7.29
C THR A 400 9.75 -16.13 7.51
N GLY A 401 9.17 -17.24 7.05
CA GLY A 401 9.73 -18.60 7.11
C GLY A 401 9.25 -19.48 5.95
N TYR A 402 9.52 -20.79 6.03
CA TYR A 402 9.12 -21.73 4.98
C TYR A 402 7.60 -21.90 4.91
N VAL A 403 7.02 -21.76 3.70
CA VAL A 403 5.62 -22.10 3.43
C VAL A 403 5.57 -23.57 3.02
N TRP A 404 4.84 -24.39 3.76
CA TRP A 404 4.61 -25.80 3.43
C TRP A 404 3.13 -26.01 3.08
N SER A 405 2.85 -26.47 1.86
CA SER A 405 1.52 -27.00 1.51
C SER A 405 1.50 -28.52 1.73
N TYR A 406 0.63 -28.99 2.62
CA TYR A 406 0.35 -30.41 2.75
C TYR A 406 -0.75 -30.81 1.74
N GLY A 407 -0.40 -31.61 0.73
CA GLY A 407 -1.38 -32.24 -0.16
C GLY A 407 -1.88 -31.40 -1.35
N GLY A 408 -1.15 -30.36 -1.79
CA GLY A 408 -1.53 -29.57 -2.97
C GLY A 408 -0.42 -28.71 -3.54
N VAL A 409 -0.64 -28.21 -4.77
CA VAL A 409 0.27 -27.29 -5.48
C VAL A 409 0.19 -25.90 -4.84
N CYS A 410 1.32 -25.39 -4.35
CA CYS A 410 1.42 -24.01 -3.86
C CYS A 410 1.74 -23.09 -5.05
N TYR A 411 0.80 -22.22 -5.44
CA TYR A 411 1.03 -21.17 -6.43
C TYR A 411 1.39 -19.86 -5.73
N LEU A 412 2.68 -19.52 -5.75
CA LEU A 412 3.17 -18.22 -5.30
C LEU A 412 3.46 -17.36 -6.53
N ASN A 413 2.57 -16.42 -6.83
CA ASN A 413 2.82 -15.41 -7.87
C ASN A 413 3.37 -14.15 -7.21
N SER A 414 4.67 -13.92 -7.38
CA SER A 414 5.34 -12.70 -6.93
C SER A 414 5.84 -11.96 -8.18
N GLY A 415 5.09 -10.93 -8.61
CA GLY A 415 5.58 -9.93 -9.56
C GLY A 415 6.19 -10.45 -10.86
N GLY A 416 5.68 -11.56 -11.43
CA GLY A 416 6.18 -12.15 -12.69
C GLY A 416 7.05 -13.40 -12.53
N THR A 417 7.25 -13.89 -11.31
CA THR A 417 7.97 -15.15 -11.03
C THR A 417 7.01 -16.12 -10.33
N ALA A 418 6.79 -17.30 -10.92
CA ALA A 418 5.91 -18.34 -10.36
C ALA A 418 6.74 -19.50 -9.85
N TYR A 419 6.50 -19.94 -8.62
CA TYR A 419 7.14 -21.13 -8.05
C TYR A 419 6.16 -22.31 -8.09
N ILE A 420 6.59 -23.45 -8.62
CA ILE A 420 5.82 -24.70 -8.59
C ILE A 420 6.68 -25.73 -7.88
N GLN A 421 6.33 -26.02 -6.62
CA GLN A 421 6.94 -27.12 -5.89
C GLN A 421 5.98 -28.32 -5.90
N ALA A 422 6.31 -29.34 -6.68
CA ALA A 422 5.65 -30.64 -6.59
C ALA A 422 6.34 -31.47 -5.50
N GLN A 423 5.57 -32.18 -4.67
CA GLN A 423 6.13 -33.15 -3.73
C GLN A 423 6.86 -34.26 -4.50
N GLY A 424 8.15 -34.45 -4.21
CA GLY A 424 8.98 -35.47 -4.88
C GLY A 424 10.48 -35.17 -4.99
N GLY A 425 10.96 -34.02 -4.49
CA GLY A 425 12.41 -33.76 -4.33
C GLY A 425 13.07 -32.93 -5.44
N GLY A 426 12.33 -32.50 -6.47
CA GLY A 426 12.79 -31.53 -7.46
C GLY A 426 12.13 -30.18 -7.25
N SER A 427 12.89 -29.16 -6.88
CA SER A 427 12.44 -27.77 -6.92
C SER A 427 12.61 -27.22 -8.34
N TYR A 428 11.53 -26.74 -8.95
CA TYR A 428 11.57 -26.12 -10.28
C TYR A 428 11.40 -24.61 -10.12
N TYR A 429 12.37 -23.84 -10.60
CA TYR A 429 12.37 -22.38 -10.53
C TYR A 429 12.10 -21.79 -11.91
N LEU A 430 11.01 -21.03 -12.09
CA LEU A 430 10.79 -20.21 -13.28
C LEU A 430 11.37 -18.82 -13.04
N GLY A 431 12.52 -18.51 -13.64
CA GLY A 431 13.05 -17.14 -13.61
C GLY A 431 12.25 -16.19 -14.50
N SER A 432 12.37 -14.88 -14.28
CA SER A 432 11.69 -13.83 -15.06
C SER A 432 11.97 -13.84 -16.58
N GLY A 433 12.97 -14.62 -17.02
CA GLY A 433 13.26 -14.89 -18.44
C GLY A 433 12.62 -16.16 -19.02
N GLY A 434 11.69 -16.82 -18.32
CA GLY A 434 11.03 -18.04 -18.78
C GLY A 434 11.88 -19.32 -18.67
N VAL A 435 12.98 -19.29 -17.91
CA VAL A 435 13.88 -20.43 -17.74
C VAL A 435 13.46 -21.26 -16.53
N ILE A 436 13.14 -22.53 -16.75
CA ILE A 436 12.90 -23.52 -15.69
C ILE A 436 14.25 -24.12 -15.27
N TRP A 437 14.66 -23.91 -14.02
CA TRP A 437 15.83 -24.58 -13.44
C TRP A 437 15.43 -25.92 -12.83
N HIS A 438 16.22 -26.96 -13.10
CA HIS A 438 16.28 -28.18 -12.29
C HIS A 438 17.74 -28.50 -11.96
N THR A 439 17.99 -29.20 -10.85
CA THR A 439 19.32 -29.44 -10.25
C THR A 439 20.28 -30.35 -11.05
N GLY A 440 20.08 -30.53 -12.36
CA GLY A 440 21.02 -31.31 -13.17
C GLY A 440 20.73 -31.25 -14.66
N ASN A 441 21.42 -30.35 -15.36
CA ASN A 441 21.42 -30.03 -16.79
C ASN A 441 20.43 -28.93 -17.27
N ILE A 442 21.03 -27.94 -17.93
CA ILE A 442 20.41 -26.70 -18.37
C ILE A 442 20.01 -26.89 -19.83
N ASN A 443 18.74 -27.17 -20.09
CA ASN A 443 18.19 -26.98 -21.42
C ASN A 443 17.00 -26.04 -21.30
N PRO A 444 17.03 -24.85 -21.94
CA PRO A 444 15.92 -23.91 -21.87
C PRO A 444 14.68 -24.55 -22.48
N VAL A 445 13.57 -24.40 -21.77
CA VAL A 445 12.24 -24.75 -22.30
C VAL A 445 11.84 -23.66 -23.28
N ILE A 446 11.62 -24.02 -24.53
CA ILE A 446 11.27 -23.09 -25.61
C ILE A 446 9.76 -23.04 -25.88
N SER A 447 9.00 -24.03 -25.40
CA SER A 447 7.56 -24.10 -25.57
C SER A 447 6.91 -24.92 -24.47
N MET A 448 5.75 -24.48 -24.01
CA MET A 448 4.88 -25.21 -23.10
C MET A 448 3.50 -25.34 -23.71
N ARG A 449 2.92 -26.54 -23.66
CA ARG A 449 1.52 -26.77 -24.05
C ARG A 449 0.80 -27.64 -23.03
N ALA A 450 -0.46 -27.29 -22.76
CA ALA A 450 -1.38 -28.17 -22.05
C ALA A 450 -1.94 -29.18 -23.06
N VAL A 451 -1.70 -30.48 -22.84
CA VAL A 451 -2.26 -31.53 -23.69
C VAL A 451 -3.47 -32.13 -23.00
N TYR A 452 -4.61 -31.99 -23.66
CA TYR A 452 -5.86 -32.58 -23.21
C TYR A 452 -5.98 -34.00 -23.78
N ALA A 453 -5.97 -34.99 -22.88
CA ALA A 453 -6.35 -36.38 -23.11
C ALA A 453 -5.48 -37.14 -24.14
N GLY A 454 -4.42 -37.78 -23.65
CA GLY A 454 -3.85 -38.93 -24.35
C GLY A 454 -4.45 -40.23 -23.83
N ASP A 455 -4.88 -41.11 -24.74
CA ASP A 455 -5.36 -42.45 -24.39
C ASP A 455 -4.15 -43.34 -24.05
N TYR A 456 -4.17 -43.97 -22.87
CA TYR A 456 -3.09 -44.85 -22.43
C TYR A 456 -3.19 -46.21 -23.12
N THR A 457 -2.22 -46.54 -23.98
CA THR A 457 -2.13 -47.86 -24.63
C THR A 457 -0.90 -48.62 -24.13
N GLY A 458 -1.04 -49.26 -22.96
CA GLY A 458 -0.17 -50.35 -22.48
C GLY A 458 1.24 -50.00 -22.02
N SER A 459 1.89 -48.97 -22.56
CA SER A 459 3.26 -48.54 -22.18
C SER A 459 3.66 -47.17 -22.75
N SER A 460 2.81 -46.54 -23.56
CA SER A 460 3.02 -45.20 -24.09
C SER A 460 1.70 -44.45 -24.16
N ILE A 461 1.75 -43.13 -23.98
CA ILE A 461 0.63 -42.26 -24.31
C ILE A 461 0.79 -41.90 -25.79
N THR A 462 -0.17 -42.32 -26.62
CA THR A 462 -0.17 -41.98 -28.04
C THR A 462 -0.83 -40.62 -28.20
N GLU A 463 -0.06 -39.63 -28.64
CA GLU A 463 -0.61 -38.29 -28.87
C GLU A 463 -1.46 -38.25 -30.16
N PRO A 464 -2.53 -37.44 -30.20
CA PRO A 464 -3.33 -37.23 -31.41
C PRO A 464 -2.54 -36.61 -32.58
N PHE A 465 -1.35 -36.07 -32.33
CA PHE A 465 -0.50 -35.43 -33.34
C PHE A 465 0.79 -36.20 -33.67
N GLY A 466 0.90 -37.49 -33.29
CA GLY A 466 1.93 -38.39 -33.84
C GLY A 466 3.28 -38.45 -33.11
N GLY A 467 3.35 -38.07 -31.83
CA GLY A 467 4.54 -38.27 -30.98
C GLY A 467 4.32 -39.36 -29.92
N SER A 468 5.36 -40.14 -29.60
CA SER A 468 5.33 -41.07 -28.47
C SER A 468 5.83 -40.38 -27.21
N ALA A 469 4.94 -40.15 -26.25
CA ALA A 469 5.28 -39.63 -24.92
C ALA A 469 5.73 -40.77 -24.00
N VAL A 470 7.01 -40.77 -23.59
CA VAL A 470 7.53 -41.71 -22.58
C VAL A 470 7.04 -41.24 -21.21
N CYS A 471 6.13 -41.98 -20.58
CA CYS A 471 5.72 -41.76 -19.20
C CYS A 471 6.56 -42.66 -18.30
N THR A 472 7.42 -42.08 -17.46
CA THR A 472 8.29 -42.85 -16.54
C THR A 472 7.59 -43.32 -15.28
N CYS A 473 6.33 -42.93 -15.04
CA CYS A 473 5.52 -43.42 -13.93
C CYS A 473 4.11 -43.80 -14.42
N ALA A 474 3.91 -45.07 -14.77
CA ALA A 474 2.60 -45.58 -15.11
C ALA A 474 1.73 -45.67 -13.85
N ILE A 475 0.74 -44.78 -13.72
CA ILE A 475 -0.40 -44.99 -12.81
C ILE A 475 -1.40 -45.85 -13.59
N MET A 476 -1.61 -47.09 -13.17
CA MET A 476 -2.57 -47.98 -13.81
C MET A 476 -3.99 -47.57 -13.39
N GLY A 477 -4.83 -47.12 -14.33
CA GLY A 477 -6.29 -47.08 -14.10
C GLY A 477 -7.10 -45.91 -14.67
N ALA A 478 -6.49 -44.79 -15.10
CA ALA A 478 -7.25 -43.70 -15.73
C ALA A 478 -7.18 -43.75 -17.26
N SER A 479 -8.33 -43.61 -17.92
CA SER A 479 -8.47 -43.67 -19.37
C SER A 479 -8.03 -42.40 -20.09
N ARG A 480 -7.92 -41.25 -19.39
CA ARG A 480 -7.45 -39.98 -19.95
C ARG A 480 -6.65 -39.19 -18.94
N TYR A 481 -5.45 -38.78 -19.33
CA TYR A 481 -4.60 -37.89 -18.53
C TYR A 481 -4.59 -36.48 -19.10
N ARG A 482 -4.56 -35.48 -18.23
CA ARG A 482 -4.13 -34.12 -18.57
C ARG A 482 -2.69 -33.99 -18.11
N TYR A 483 -1.85 -33.48 -18.98
CA TYR A 483 -0.44 -33.27 -18.66
C TYR A 483 0.07 -32.03 -19.40
N HIS A 484 1.10 -31.42 -18.81
CA HIS A 484 1.82 -30.32 -19.45
C HIS A 484 3.06 -30.88 -20.14
N GLN A 485 3.27 -30.46 -21.37
CA GLN A 485 4.49 -30.79 -22.12
C GLN A 485 5.40 -29.59 -22.25
N TYR A 486 6.70 -29.86 -22.18
CA TYR A 486 7.78 -28.90 -22.24
C TYR A 486 8.70 -29.32 -23.39
N GLN A 487 8.89 -28.44 -24.37
CA GLN A 487 9.88 -28.65 -25.42
C GLN A 487 11.21 -28.05 -24.98
N LEU A 488 12.25 -28.87 -24.95
CA LEU A 488 13.62 -28.37 -24.77
C LEU A 488 14.15 -27.78 -26.08
N ALA A 489 15.07 -26.84 -25.99
CA ALA A 489 15.80 -26.32 -27.15
C ALA A 489 16.52 -27.40 -27.97
N SER A 490 16.85 -28.55 -27.37
CA SER A 490 17.40 -29.73 -28.07
C SER A 490 16.37 -30.50 -28.91
N GLY A 491 15.11 -30.07 -28.94
CA GLY A 491 14.01 -30.67 -29.71
C GLY A 491 13.27 -31.79 -28.98
N GLY A 492 13.76 -32.25 -27.82
CA GLY A 492 13.09 -33.26 -27.00
C GLY A 492 11.90 -32.70 -26.23
N TRP A 493 10.86 -33.51 -26.06
CA TRP A 493 9.66 -33.18 -25.28
C TRP A 493 9.62 -33.94 -23.95
N PHE A 494 9.26 -33.26 -22.87
CA PHE A 494 9.11 -33.83 -21.52
C PHE A 494 7.70 -33.60 -21.00
N ASN A 495 7.18 -34.55 -20.23
CA ASN A 495 5.80 -34.51 -19.73
C ASN A 495 5.80 -34.41 -18.20
N PHE A 496 5.02 -33.49 -17.65
CA PHE A 496 4.60 -33.54 -16.24
C PHE A 496 3.17 -34.05 -16.19
N THR A 497 3.00 -35.26 -15.66
CA THR A 497 1.68 -35.82 -15.40
C THR A 497 1.09 -35.10 -14.19
N GLU A 498 -0.02 -34.41 -14.38
CA GLU A 498 -0.79 -33.87 -13.26
C GLU A 498 -1.64 -35.04 -12.72
N VAL A 499 -1.37 -35.48 -11.48
CA VAL A 499 -2.21 -36.47 -10.81
C VAL A 499 -3.40 -35.71 -10.25
N THR A 500 -4.52 -35.73 -10.96
CA THR A 500 -5.83 -35.33 -10.41
C THR A 500 -6.50 -36.49 -9.70
#